data_AF-A0A0D7X9W5-F1
#
_entry.id   AF-A0A0D7X9W5-F1
#
_cell.length_a   1.000
_cell.length_b   1.000
_cell.length_c   1.000
_cell.angle_alpha   90.00
_cell.angle_beta   90.00
_cell.angle_gamma   90.00
#
_symmetry.space_group_name_H-M   'P 1'
#
loop_
_entity.id
_entity.type
_entity.pdbx_description
1 polymer ?
#
loop_
_entity_poly.entity_id
_entity_poly.type
_entity_poly.pdbx_seq_one_letter_code
_entity_poly.pdbx_strand_id
1 'polypeptide(L)'
;MNERKAAHLNHSELWEQWKEHGDKEAKKQLIEKYLHIVEYVSGRLAVGLPKNVSKDDLASNGVMGLIDALEKFDYERGLQFETYASWRVRGAILDGLRQGDWVPRSVREKAKKIEDAYQHLEQRYLRTVSDEEMSHYLDVSEKEFQNMIQEVAVMSIVSLEDPIREEESETRLSLLVDEKAKNPDHKVNEFTLRDALAQGIDKLTEKERIVVSLLYYEDLSLSEIAEVMSLSPSRISQLHSKAILRLRATLDKQRDLLMRKD
;
A
#
# COMPACT_ATOMS: atom_id res chain seq x y z
N MET A 1 37.21 -42.14 29.08
CA MET A 1 35.82 -42.25 29.58
C MET A 1 35.45 -41.17 30.62
N ASN A 2 36.34 -40.23 30.96
CA ASN A 2 36.11 -39.21 32.01
C ASN A 2 35.85 -37.77 31.52
N GLU A 3 36.18 -37.41 30.28
CA GLU A 3 36.02 -36.02 29.80
C GLU A 3 34.56 -35.62 29.53
N ARG A 4 33.73 -36.56 29.04
CA ARG A 4 32.30 -36.31 28.81
C ARG A 4 31.51 -36.10 30.11
N LYS A 5 31.93 -36.69 31.23
CA LYS A 5 31.27 -36.44 32.53
C LYS A 5 31.66 -35.09 33.11
N ALA A 6 32.93 -34.69 33.04
CA ALA A 6 33.40 -33.39 33.52
C ALA A 6 32.76 -32.21 32.78
N ALA A 7 32.55 -32.32 31.47
CA ALA A 7 31.87 -31.29 30.67
C ALA A 7 30.37 -31.15 30.99
N HIS A 8 29.71 -32.24 31.41
CA HIS A 8 28.31 -32.21 31.87
C HIS A 8 28.15 -31.58 33.26
N LEU A 9 29.11 -31.79 34.16
CA LEU A 9 29.11 -31.17 35.51
C LEU A 9 29.26 -29.64 35.45
N ASN A 10 30.17 -29.11 34.62
CA ASN A 10 30.30 -27.65 34.38
C ASN A 10 29.03 -27.01 33.80
N HIS A 11 28.19 -27.79 33.11
CA HIS A 11 27.01 -27.25 32.46
C HIS A 11 25.87 -26.97 33.43
N SER A 12 25.65 -27.87 34.38
CA SER A 12 24.65 -27.70 35.44
C SER A 12 25.05 -26.55 36.37
N GLU A 13 26.33 -26.42 36.69
CA GLU A 13 26.85 -25.32 37.54
C GLU A 13 26.61 -23.93 36.93
N LEU A 14 26.79 -23.76 35.62
CA LEU A 14 26.51 -22.49 34.93
C LEU A 14 25.01 -22.13 34.95
N TRP A 15 24.15 -23.13 34.84
CA TRP A 15 22.70 -22.92 34.94
C TRP A 15 22.27 -22.56 36.35
N GLU A 16 22.83 -23.20 37.37
CA GLU A 16 22.60 -22.90 38.79
C GLU A 16 23.08 -21.49 39.16
N GLN A 17 24.28 -21.11 38.74
CA GLN A 17 24.82 -19.75 38.94
C GLN A 17 23.95 -18.68 38.27
N TRP A 18 23.43 -18.94 37.06
CA TRP A 18 22.53 -18.01 36.40
C TRP A 18 21.15 -17.95 37.07
N LYS A 19 20.51 -19.10 37.30
CA LYS A 19 19.10 -19.17 37.71
C LYS A 19 18.87 -18.89 39.19
N GLU A 20 19.80 -19.32 40.05
CA GLU A 20 19.66 -19.12 41.50
C GLU A 20 20.37 -17.85 41.99
N HIS A 21 21.54 -17.53 41.42
CA HIS A 21 22.37 -16.41 41.88
C HIS A 21 22.27 -15.17 40.98
N GLY A 22 21.64 -15.28 39.80
CA GLY A 22 21.48 -14.16 38.87
C GLY A 22 22.78 -13.68 38.24
N ASP A 23 23.82 -14.51 38.19
CA ASP A 23 25.13 -14.12 37.69
C ASP A 23 25.12 -13.81 36.19
N LYS A 24 25.43 -12.55 35.86
CA LYS A 24 25.44 -12.06 34.48
C LYS A 24 26.58 -12.66 33.65
N GLU A 25 27.71 -13.00 34.27
CA GLU A 25 28.82 -13.62 33.54
C GLU A 25 28.47 -15.07 33.17
N ALA A 26 27.78 -15.79 34.05
CA ALA A 26 27.22 -17.11 33.76
C ALA A 26 26.20 -17.04 32.60
N LYS A 27 25.30 -16.04 32.60
CA LYS A 27 24.36 -15.80 31.47
C LYS A 27 25.12 -15.60 30.16
N LYS A 28 26.16 -14.77 30.15
CA LYS A 28 26.96 -14.47 28.97
C LYS A 28 27.64 -15.73 28.42
N GLN A 29 28.25 -16.53 29.30
CA GLN A 29 28.85 -17.81 28.90
C GLN A 29 27.82 -18.78 28.33
N LEU A 30 26.60 -18.83 28.88
CA LEU A 30 25.50 -19.63 28.32
C LEU A 30 25.07 -19.12 26.93
N ILE A 31 24.97 -17.81 26.72
CA ILE A 31 24.66 -17.23 25.40
C ILE A 31 25.73 -17.63 24.38
N GLU A 32 27.01 -17.41 24.70
CA GLU A 32 28.14 -17.73 23.81
C GLU A 32 28.17 -19.21 23.45
N LYS A 33 27.93 -20.10 24.43
CA LYS A 33 27.86 -21.55 24.21
C LYS A 33 26.75 -21.93 23.23
N TYR A 34 25.59 -21.30 23.33
CA TYR A 34 24.40 -21.65 22.55
C TYR A 34 24.21 -20.84 21.27
N LEU A 35 25.13 -19.94 20.95
CA LEU A 35 25.06 -19.09 19.77
C LEU A 35 24.99 -19.90 18.46
N HIS A 36 25.64 -21.06 18.40
CA HIS A 36 25.60 -21.98 17.25
C HIS A 36 24.17 -22.43 16.86
N ILE A 37 23.23 -22.45 17.81
CA ILE A 37 21.82 -22.76 17.52
C ILE A 37 21.22 -21.67 16.63
N VAL A 38 21.57 -20.41 16.88
CA VAL A 38 21.12 -19.27 16.08
C VAL A 38 21.68 -19.36 14.67
N GLU A 39 22.97 -19.66 14.51
CA GLU A 39 23.60 -19.85 13.20
C GLU A 39 22.92 -20.97 12.40
N TYR A 40 22.65 -22.11 13.05
CA TYR A 40 21.99 -23.24 12.41
C TYR A 40 20.55 -22.92 11.98
N VAL A 41 19.75 -22.30 12.85
CA VAL A 41 18.35 -21.97 12.57
C VAL A 41 18.23 -20.86 11.52
N SER A 42 19.02 -19.80 11.66
CA SER A 42 19.05 -18.69 10.69
C SER A 42 19.51 -19.15 9.31
N GLY A 43 20.57 -19.97 9.25
CA GLY A 43 21.08 -20.55 8.01
C GLY A 43 20.03 -21.39 7.28
N ARG A 44 19.28 -22.25 7.99
CA ARG A 44 18.18 -23.04 7.39
C ARG A 44 17.01 -22.18 6.92
N LEU A 45 16.67 -21.11 7.64
CA LEU A 45 15.59 -20.22 7.24
C LEU A 45 15.98 -19.37 6.02
N ALA A 46 17.24 -18.95 5.92
CA ALA A 46 17.73 -18.13 4.80
C ALA A 46 17.62 -18.82 3.43
N VAL A 47 17.66 -20.16 3.37
CA VAL A 47 17.57 -20.91 2.10
C VAL A 47 16.22 -20.69 1.38
N GLY A 48 15.14 -20.45 2.13
CA GLY A 48 13.80 -20.25 1.58
C GLY A 48 13.36 -18.79 1.47
N LEU A 49 14.25 -17.83 1.77
CA LEU A 49 13.92 -16.40 1.81
C LEU A 49 14.50 -15.65 0.60
N PRO A 50 13.80 -14.60 0.11
CA PRO A 50 14.28 -13.80 -1.00
C PRO A 50 15.59 -13.06 -0.66
N LYS A 51 16.37 -12.73 -1.71
CA LYS A 51 17.74 -12.17 -1.58
C LYS A 51 17.81 -10.80 -0.88
N ASN A 52 16.68 -10.13 -0.73
CA ASN A 52 16.55 -8.86 -0.02
C ASN A 52 16.53 -9.02 1.51
N VAL A 53 16.38 -10.24 2.03
CA VAL A 53 16.44 -10.50 3.47
C VAL A 53 17.90 -10.63 3.93
N SER A 54 18.31 -9.74 4.83
CA SER A 54 19.65 -9.76 5.42
C SER A 54 19.83 -10.96 6.36
N LYS A 55 20.92 -11.72 6.17
CA LYS A 55 21.30 -12.80 7.10
C LYS A 55 21.64 -12.28 8.49
N ASP A 56 22.19 -11.08 8.58
CA ASP A 56 22.57 -10.46 9.85
C ASP A 56 21.32 -10.07 10.67
N ASP A 57 20.24 -9.71 9.99
CA ASP A 57 18.95 -9.42 10.64
C ASP A 57 18.31 -10.70 11.19
N LEU A 58 18.40 -11.81 10.44
CA LEU A 58 17.97 -13.13 10.93
C LEU A 58 18.77 -13.55 12.16
N ALA A 59 20.09 -13.38 12.13
CA ALA A 59 20.95 -13.70 13.26
C ALA A 59 20.59 -12.84 14.49
N SER A 60 20.43 -11.52 14.31
CA SER A 60 20.08 -10.59 15.39
C SER A 60 18.76 -10.93 16.06
N ASN A 61 17.70 -11.22 15.28
CA ASN A 61 16.42 -11.66 15.81
C ASN A 61 16.52 -13.02 16.53
N GLY A 62 17.35 -13.92 15.99
CA GLY A 62 17.60 -15.22 16.61
C GLY A 62 18.33 -15.11 17.95
N VAL A 63 19.29 -14.19 18.08
CA VAL A 63 19.98 -13.92 19.35
C VAL A 63 19.00 -13.41 20.40
N MET A 64 18.09 -12.50 20.05
CA MET A 64 17.04 -12.05 20.97
C MET A 64 16.14 -13.21 21.43
N GLY A 65 15.77 -14.10 20.52
CA GLY A 65 15.01 -15.31 20.85
C GLY A 65 15.77 -16.28 21.76
N LEU A 66 17.08 -16.40 21.59
CA LEU A 66 17.94 -17.22 22.45
C LEU A 66 18.03 -16.63 23.86
N ILE A 67 18.20 -15.32 23.99
CA ILE A 67 18.23 -14.63 25.28
C ILE A 67 16.92 -14.84 26.04
N ASP A 68 15.78 -14.66 25.37
CA ASP A 68 14.47 -14.90 25.98
C ASP A 68 14.25 -16.38 26.35
N ALA A 69 14.77 -17.31 25.54
CA ALA A 69 14.74 -18.73 25.85
C ALA A 69 15.55 -19.06 27.11
N LEU A 70 16.77 -18.50 27.25
CA LEU A 70 17.59 -18.67 28.46
C LEU A 70 16.88 -18.15 29.71
N GLU A 71 16.19 -17.02 29.60
CA GLU A 71 15.45 -16.42 30.72
C GLU A 71 14.26 -17.28 31.15
N LYS A 72 13.52 -17.87 30.21
CA LYS A 72 12.30 -18.64 30.48
C LYS A 72 12.50 -20.14 30.68
N PHE A 73 13.68 -20.66 30.35
CA PHE A 73 13.96 -22.09 30.46
C PHE A 73 14.05 -22.56 31.92
N ASP A 74 13.50 -23.73 32.19
CA ASP A 74 13.56 -24.41 33.48
C ASP A 74 14.50 -25.63 33.33
N TYR A 75 15.67 -25.55 33.96
CA TYR A 75 16.73 -26.54 33.83
C TYR A 75 16.52 -27.79 34.69
N GLU A 76 15.63 -27.74 35.69
CA GLU A 76 15.35 -28.88 36.58
C GLU A 76 14.44 -29.92 35.93
N ARG A 77 13.71 -29.55 34.87
CA ARG A 77 12.74 -30.42 34.18
C ARG A 77 13.37 -31.53 33.31
N GLY A 78 14.70 -31.61 33.24
CA GLY A 78 15.40 -32.67 32.51
C GLY A 78 15.26 -32.61 30.98
N LEU A 79 14.75 -31.52 30.42
CA LEU A 79 14.67 -31.29 28.99
C LEU A 79 16.01 -30.72 28.48
N GLN A 80 16.42 -31.08 27.27
CA GLN A 80 17.59 -30.47 26.63
C GLN A 80 17.25 -29.04 26.19
N PHE A 81 18.05 -28.07 26.65
CA PHE A 81 17.86 -26.66 26.33
C PHE A 81 17.89 -26.42 24.82
N GLU A 82 18.74 -27.14 24.09
CA GLU A 82 18.92 -27.02 22.64
C GLU A 82 17.61 -27.24 21.89
N THR A 83 16.83 -28.23 22.33
CA THR A 83 15.53 -28.53 21.72
C THR A 83 14.57 -27.36 21.93
N TYR A 84 14.45 -26.86 23.16
CA TYR A 84 13.58 -25.73 23.48
C TYR A 84 14.01 -24.43 22.78
N ALA A 85 15.30 -24.10 22.86
CA ALA A 85 15.90 -22.91 22.28
C ALA A 85 15.71 -22.89 20.76
N SER A 86 15.85 -24.03 20.07
CA SER A 86 15.66 -24.09 18.62
C SER A 86 14.26 -23.61 18.18
N TRP A 87 13.20 -23.98 18.92
CA TRP A 87 11.84 -23.53 18.66
C TRP A 87 11.65 -22.03 18.97
N ARG A 88 12.22 -21.54 20.08
CA ARG A 88 12.13 -20.14 20.49
C ARG A 88 12.88 -19.21 19.53
N VAL A 89 14.10 -19.57 19.16
CA VAL A 89 14.94 -18.85 18.18
C VAL A 89 14.22 -18.78 16.83
N ARG A 90 13.69 -19.92 16.33
CA ARG A 90 12.91 -19.94 15.08
C ARG A 90 11.70 -19.00 15.17
N GLY A 91 10.97 -19.03 16.28
CA GLY A 91 9.84 -18.14 16.52
C GLY A 91 10.23 -16.66 16.47
N ALA A 92 11.30 -16.29 17.17
CA ALA A 92 11.79 -14.91 17.22
C ALA A 92 12.25 -14.41 15.84
N ILE A 93 12.93 -15.23 15.05
CA ILE A 93 13.31 -14.88 13.67
C ILE A 93 12.08 -14.63 12.81
N LEU A 94 11.08 -15.51 12.87
CA LEU A 94 9.83 -15.34 12.12
C LEU A 94 9.02 -14.13 12.61
N ASP A 95 9.08 -13.82 13.91
CA ASP A 95 8.45 -12.63 14.49
C ASP A 95 9.15 -11.34 14.02
N GLY A 96 10.48 -11.33 13.97
CA GLY A 96 11.29 -10.19 13.49
C GLY A 96 11.09 -9.92 12.00
N LEU A 97 11.07 -10.98 11.17
CA LEU A 97 10.68 -10.87 9.76
C LEU A 97 9.27 -10.30 9.62
N ARG A 98 8.34 -10.67 10.51
CA ARG A 98 6.98 -10.13 10.53
C ARG A 98 6.88 -8.68 10.99
N GLN A 99 7.84 -8.18 11.79
CA GLN A 99 7.88 -6.76 12.19
C GLN A 99 8.46 -5.86 11.09
N GLY A 100 9.33 -6.40 10.23
CA GLY A 100 9.84 -5.71 9.05
C GLY A 100 8.91 -5.78 7.83
N ASP A 101 8.03 -6.79 7.77
CA ASP A 101 7.07 -6.94 6.68
C ASP A 101 5.81 -6.08 6.91
N TRP A 102 5.54 -5.13 6.01
CA TRP A 102 4.33 -4.30 5.96
C TRP A 102 3.01 -5.11 5.78
N VAL A 103 3.11 -6.39 5.40
CA VAL A 103 1.96 -7.22 5.00
C VAL A 103 1.29 -7.90 6.21
N PRO A 104 -0.01 -7.62 6.49
CA PRO A 104 -0.76 -8.25 7.57
C PRO A 104 -0.87 -9.79 7.46
N ARG A 105 -1.02 -10.47 8.60
CA ARG A 105 -1.19 -11.93 8.65
C ARG A 105 -2.39 -12.43 7.84
N SER A 106 -3.51 -11.71 7.91
CA SER A 106 -4.73 -12.02 7.16
C SER A 106 -4.51 -12.03 5.65
N VAL A 107 -3.67 -11.13 5.13
CA VAL A 107 -3.32 -11.06 3.71
C VAL A 107 -2.47 -12.27 3.29
N ARG A 108 -1.53 -12.71 4.14
CA ARG A 108 -0.73 -13.92 3.88
C ARG A 108 -1.54 -15.21 3.94
N GLU A 109 -2.47 -15.31 4.86
CA GLU A 109 -3.38 -16.46 4.94
C GLU A 109 -4.24 -16.54 3.67
N LYS A 110 -4.74 -15.40 3.18
CA LYS A 110 -5.43 -15.32 1.88
C LYS A 110 -4.51 -15.74 0.73
N ALA A 111 -3.28 -15.20 0.66
CA ALA A 111 -2.33 -15.55 -0.39
C ALA A 111 -2.04 -17.04 -0.45
N LYS A 112 -1.76 -17.66 0.71
CA LYS A 112 -1.53 -19.10 0.79
C LYS A 112 -2.76 -19.92 0.38
N LYS A 113 -3.96 -19.51 0.82
CA LYS A 113 -5.21 -20.18 0.43
C LYS A 113 -5.42 -20.16 -1.09
N ILE A 114 -5.11 -19.03 -1.73
CA ILE A 114 -5.18 -18.87 -3.19
C ILE A 114 -4.14 -19.74 -3.89
N GLU A 115 -2.89 -19.74 -3.41
CA GLU A 115 -1.79 -20.55 -3.97
C GLU A 115 -2.08 -22.05 -3.89
N ASP A 116 -2.52 -22.54 -2.72
CA ASP A 116 -2.89 -23.95 -2.50
C ASP A 116 -4.07 -24.35 -3.44
N ALA A 117 -5.02 -23.44 -3.66
CA ALA A 117 -6.16 -23.66 -4.56
C ALA A 117 -5.75 -23.71 -6.05
N TYR A 118 -4.86 -22.81 -6.49
CA TYR A 118 -4.29 -22.85 -7.84
C TYR A 118 -3.56 -24.18 -8.06
N GLN A 119 -2.66 -24.57 -7.15
CA GLN A 119 -1.93 -25.84 -7.28
C GLN A 119 -2.86 -27.04 -7.41
N HIS A 120 -3.89 -27.12 -6.57
CA HIS A 120 -4.85 -28.22 -6.58
C HIS A 120 -5.67 -28.27 -7.87
N LEU A 121 -6.16 -27.12 -8.35
CA LEU A 121 -7.02 -27.06 -9.54
C LEU A 121 -6.24 -27.19 -10.84
N GLU A 122 -5.05 -26.58 -10.96
CA GLU A 122 -4.18 -26.74 -12.12
C GLU A 122 -3.70 -28.19 -12.26
N GLN A 123 -3.37 -28.85 -11.14
CA GLN A 123 -3.03 -30.28 -11.16
C GLN A 123 -4.20 -31.14 -11.60
N ARG A 124 -5.42 -30.80 -11.20
CA ARG A 124 -6.63 -31.55 -11.55
C ARG A 124 -7.06 -31.34 -13.00
N TYR A 125 -6.96 -30.12 -13.50
CA TYR A 125 -7.44 -29.75 -14.84
C TYR A 125 -6.37 -29.82 -15.91
N LEU A 126 -5.09 -29.94 -15.53
CA LEU A 126 -3.93 -29.96 -16.42
C LEU A 126 -3.89 -28.73 -17.35
N ARG A 127 -4.40 -27.60 -16.85
CA ARG A 127 -4.42 -26.29 -17.51
C ARG A 127 -4.51 -25.18 -16.47
N THR A 128 -4.29 -23.95 -16.90
CA THR A 128 -4.53 -22.75 -16.10
C THR A 128 -6.00 -22.63 -15.70
N VAL A 129 -6.23 -22.12 -14.50
CA VAL A 129 -7.56 -22.00 -13.87
C VAL A 129 -8.08 -20.57 -14.05
N SER A 130 -9.37 -20.43 -14.35
CA SER A 130 -10.00 -19.10 -14.46
C SER A 130 -10.39 -18.53 -13.09
N ASP A 131 -10.58 -17.22 -13.02
CA ASP A 131 -11.06 -16.54 -11.80
C ASP A 131 -12.43 -17.05 -11.36
N GLU A 132 -13.32 -17.38 -12.30
CA GLU A 132 -14.64 -17.98 -12.01
C GLU A 132 -14.48 -19.35 -11.33
N GLU A 133 -13.64 -20.22 -11.88
CA GLU A 133 -13.35 -21.54 -11.31
C GLU A 133 -12.71 -21.44 -9.92
N MET A 134 -11.85 -20.42 -9.73
CA MET A 134 -11.20 -20.16 -8.46
C MET A 134 -12.17 -19.66 -7.39
N SER A 135 -13.03 -18.70 -7.76
CA SER A 135 -14.05 -18.17 -6.87
C SER A 135 -15.03 -19.25 -6.41
N HIS A 136 -15.44 -20.14 -7.32
CA HIS A 136 -16.32 -21.26 -6.99
C HIS A 136 -15.64 -22.29 -6.08
N TYR A 137 -14.36 -22.58 -6.28
CA TYR A 137 -13.63 -23.51 -5.42
C TYR A 137 -13.38 -22.96 -4.01
N LEU A 138 -13.14 -21.65 -3.91
CA LEU A 138 -12.89 -20.96 -2.64
C LEU A 138 -14.18 -20.62 -1.87
N ASP A 139 -15.35 -20.86 -2.47
CA ASP A 139 -16.68 -20.51 -1.96
C ASP A 139 -16.83 -19.01 -1.69
N VAL A 140 -16.40 -18.20 -2.66
CA VAL A 140 -16.46 -16.73 -2.62
C VAL A 140 -17.05 -16.19 -3.92
N SER A 141 -17.58 -14.97 -3.91
CA SER A 141 -18.00 -14.32 -5.15
C SER A 141 -16.78 -13.89 -5.98
N GLU A 142 -16.94 -13.76 -7.31
CA GLU A 142 -15.88 -13.24 -8.19
C GLU A 142 -15.35 -11.88 -7.74
N LYS A 143 -16.24 -11.00 -7.27
CA LYS A 143 -15.87 -9.68 -6.75
C LYS A 143 -15.02 -9.77 -5.48
N GLU A 144 -15.36 -10.69 -4.58
CA GLU A 144 -14.55 -10.94 -3.39
C GLU A 144 -13.20 -11.55 -3.76
N PHE A 145 -13.17 -12.46 -4.73
CA PHE A 145 -11.92 -13.02 -5.23
C PHE A 145 -11.00 -11.94 -5.84
N GLN A 146 -11.54 -11.05 -6.67
CA GLN A 146 -10.79 -9.91 -7.21
C GLN A 146 -10.22 -9.01 -6.11
N ASN A 147 -11.01 -8.71 -5.07
CA ASN A 147 -10.52 -7.95 -3.91
C ASN A 147 -9.42 -8.70 -3.15
N MET A 148 -9.56 -10.02 -2.99
CA MET A 148 -8.52 -10.85 -2.36
C MET A 148 -7.21 -10.81 -3.16
N ILE A 149 -7.27 -10.89 -4.48
CA ILE A 149 -6.09 -10.74 -5.36
C ILE A 149 -5.46 -9.35 -5.22
N GLN A 150 -6.26 -8.28 -5.17
CA GLN A 150 -5.74 -6.93 -4.98
C GLN A 150 -5.06 -6.74 -3.62
N GLU A 151 -5.63 -7.29 -2.54
CA GLU A 151 -5.01 -7.26 -1.21
C GLU A 151 -3.68 -8.01 -1.19
N VAL A 152 -3.61 -9.16 -1.87
CA VAL A 152 -2.39 -9.97 -1.99
C VAL A 152 -1.35 -9.31 -2.90
N ALA A 153 -1.75 -8.55 -3.92
CA ALA A 153 -0.84 -7.85 -4.82
C ALA A 153 0.08 -6.85 -4.08
N VAL A 154 -0.35 -6.34 -2.93
CA VAL A 154 0.46 -5.46 -2.07
C VAL A 154 1.68 -6.18 -1.47
N MET A 155 1.72 -7.52 -1.53
CA MET A 155 2.87 -8.31 -1.09
C MET A 155 4.09 -8.17 -2.00
N SER A 156 3.89 -7.87 -3.29
CA SER A 156 4.99 -7.63 -4.22
C SER A 156 5.41 -6.16 -4.19
N ILE A 157 6.53 -5.89 -3.52
CA ILE A 157 7.24 -4.62 -3.69
C ILE A 157 8.04 -4.73 -4.98
N VAL A 158 7.74 -3.86 -5.94
CA VAL A 158 8.41 -3.79 -7.22
C VAL A 158 9.20 -2.49 -7.28
N SER A 159 10.44 -2.51 -7.77
CA SER A 159 11.19 -1.27 -7.89
C SER A 159 10.65 -0.44 -9.05
N LEU A 160 10.50 0.87 -8.84
CA LEU A 160 10.16 1.82 -9.91
C LEU A 160 11.31 1.99 -10.91
N GLU A 161 12.53 1.67 -10.49
CA GLU A 161 13.74 1.69 -11.32
C GLU A 161 13.94 0.39 -12.11
N ASP A 162 13.13 -0.65 -11.84
CA ASP A 162 13.21 -1.87 -12.64
C ASP A 162 12.78 -1.58 -14.08
N PRO A 163 13.51 -2.13 -15.08
CA PRO A 163 13.12 -2.03 -16.46
C PRO A 163 11.79 -2.77 -16.69
N ILE A 164 10.95 -2.24 -17.59
CA ILE A 164 9.64 -2.82 -17.91
C ILE A 164 9.82 -4.17 -18.62
N ARG A 165 10.86 -4.28 -19.45
CA ARG A 165 11.32 -5.50 -20.14
C ARG A 165 12.84 -5.54 -20.12
N GLU A 166 13.42 -6.74 -20.12
CA GLU A 166 14.88 -6.93 -19.98
C GLU A 166 15.73 -6.22 -21.06
N GLU A 167 15.14 -5.87 -22.20
CA GLU A 167 15.80 -5.19 -23.32
C GLU A 167 15.50 -3.68 -23.42
N GLU A 168 14.64 -3.14 -22.54
CA GLU A 168 14.19 -1.75 -22.61
C GLU A 168 14.92 -0.88 -21.57
N SER A 169 15.34 0.31 -21.98
CA SER A 169 15.90 1.34 -21.08
C SER A 169 14.84 2.07 -20.25
N GLU A 170 13.56 1.83 -20.54
CA GLU A 170 12.45 2.47 -19.84
C GLU A 170 12.14 1.74 -18.53
N THR A 171 12.16 2.50 -17.45
CA THR A 171 11.86 2.04 -16.08
C THR A 171 10.37 2.14 -15.81
N ARG A 172 9.83 1.34 -14.88
CA ARG A 172 8.42 1.43 -14.47
C ARG A 172 7.96 2.86 -14.08
N LEU A 173 8.87 3.70 -13.58
CA LEU A 173 8.60 5.11 -13.29
C LEU A 173 8.09 5.91 -14.50
N SER A 174 8.54 5.60 -15.73
CA SER A 174 8.15 6.35 -16.93
C SER A 174 6.68 6.15 -17.33
N LEU A 175 6.06 5.06 -16.87
CA LEU A 175 4.65 4.75 -17.14
C LEU A 175 3.69 5.47 -16.19
N LEU A 176 4.19 6.03 -15.08
CA LEU A 176 3.35 6.70 -14.10
C LEU A 176 2.92 8.07 -14.62
N VAL A 177 1.62 8.21 -14.87
CA VAL A 177 1.01 9.48 -15.22
C VAL A 177 0.71 10.27 -13.95
N ASP A 178 1.16 11.53 -13.89
CA ASP A 178 0.75 12.44 -12.82
C ASP A 178 -0.65 13.00 -13.10
N GLU A 179 -1.65 12.43 -12.45
CA GLU A 179 -3.05 12.88 -12.55
C GLU A 179 -3.27 14.31 -12.02
N LYS A 180 -2.36 14.84 -11.21
CA LYS A 180 -2.45 16.21 -10.67
C LYS A 180 -1.72 17.23 -11.55
N ALA A 181 -0.96 16.78 -12.55
CA ALA A 181 -0.31 17.66 -13.48
C ALA A 181 -1.36 18.44 -14.28
N LYS A 182 -1.30 19.77 -14.22
CA LYS A 182 -2.18 20.63 -15.02
C LYS A 182 -1.78 20.48 -16.49
N ASN A 183 -2.64 19.86 -17.31
CA ASN A 183 -2.42 19.82 -18.76
C ASN A 183 -2.25 21.27 -19.27
N PRO A 184 -1.14 21.60 -19.97
CA PRO A 184 -0.95 22.94 -20.56
C PRO A 184 -2.12 23.36 -21.46
N ASP A 185 -2.79 22.42 -22.13
CA ASP A 185 -3.96 22.69 -22.96
C ASP A 185 -5.13 23.23 -22.15
N HIS A 186 -5.30 22.81 -20.89
CA HIS A 186 -6.32 23.40 -20.01
C HIS A 186 -6.08 24.89 -19.75
N LYS A 187 -4.81 25.33 -19.61
CA LYS A 187 -4.50 26.75 -19.41
C LYS A 187 -4.82 27.58 -20.65
N VAL A 188 -4.54 27.05 -21.84
CA VAL A 188 -4.85 27.70 -23.11
C VAL A 188 -6.37 27.76 -23.33
N ASN A 189 -7.07 26.67 -23.03
CA ASN A 189 -8.54 26.61 -23.12
C ASN A 189 -9.21 27.57 -22.13
N GLU A 190 -8.72 27.67 -20.90
CA GLU A 190 -9.26 28.61 -19.90
C GLU A 190 -9.09 30.07 -20.35
N PHE A 191 -7.90 30.43 -20.86
CA PHE A 191 -7.65 31.77 -21.40
C PHE A 191 -8.57 32.08 -22.58
N THR A 192 -8.68 31.16 -23.53
CA THR A 192 -9.51 31.31 -24.73
C THR A 192 -11.00 31.40 -24.37
N LEU A 193 -11.47 30.61 -23.41
CA LEU A 193 -12.83 30.67 -22.90
C LEU A 193 -13.14 32.01 -22.24
N ARG A 194 -12.22 32.53 -21.42
CA ARG A 194 -12.38 33.84 -20.77
C ARG A 194 -12.45 34.97 -21.80
N ASP A 195 -11.58 34.95 -22.80
CA ASP A 195 -11.57 35.95 -23.87
C ASP A 195 -12.86 35.90 -24.71
N ALA A 196 -13.29 34.70 -25.10
CA ALA A 196 -14.55 34.47 -25.81
C ALA A 196 -15.78 34.97 -25.02
N LEU A 197 -15.81 34.70 -23.71
CA LEU A 197 -16.87 35.17 -22.81
C LEU A 197 -16.86 36.70 -22.68
N ALA A 198 -15.69 37.32 -22.51
CA ALA A 198 -15.57 38.77 -22.43
C ALA A 198 -16.09 39.45 -23.69
N GLN A 199 -15.68 38.97 -24.88
CA GLN A 199 -16.18 39.46 -26.16
C GLN A 199 -17.69 39.24 -26.35
N GLY A 200 -18.23 38.15 -25.79
CA GLY A 200 -19.67 37.88 -25.76
C GLY A 200 -20.44 38.87 -24.90
N ILE A 201 -19.91 39.19 -23.71
CA ILE A 201 -20.49 40.15 -22.77
C ILE A 201 -20.43 41.58 -23.33
N ASP A 202 -19.37 41.92 -24.08
CA ASP A 202 -19.25 43.23 -24.73
C ASP A 202 -20.33 43.47 -25.79
N LYS A 203 -20.82 42.40 -26.44
CA LYS A 203 -21.91 42.47 -27.43
C LYS A 203 -23.31 42.56 -26.81
N LEU A 204 -23.43 42.35 -25.50
CA LEU A 204 -24.70 42.54 -24.80
C LEU A 204 -25.05 44.02 -24.74
N THR A 205 -26.35 44.32 -24.72
CA THR A 205 -26.79 45.68 -24.41
C THR A 205 -26.46 46.03 -22.96
N GLU A 206 -26.31 47.32 -22.66
CA GLU A 206 -26.00 47.80 -21.31
C GLU A 206 -26.92 47.20 -20.23
N LYS A 207 -28.24 47.15 -20.50
CA LYS A 207 -29.23 46.57 -19.59
C LYS A 207 -29.06 45.05 -19.40
N GLU A 208 -28.71 44.32 -20.46
CA GLU A 208 -28.44 42.87 -20.37
C GLU A 208 -27.14 42.59 -19.62
N ARG A 209 -26.10 43.40 -19.86
CA ARG A 209 -24.80 43.28 -19.17
C ARG A 209 -24.95 43.50 -17.67
N ILE A 210 -25.66 44.54 -17.26
CA ILE A 210 -25.93 44.84 -15.84
C ILE A 210 -26.66 43.66 -15.17
N VAL A 211 -27.69 43.10 -15.82
CA VAL A 211 -28.41 41.92 -15.28
C VAL A 211 -27.49 40.71 -15.12
N VAL A 212 -26.62 40.43 -16.09
CA VAL A 212 -25.66 39.31 -16.02
C VAL A 212 -24.61 39.55 -14.94
N SER A 213 -24.06 40.76 -14.83
CA SER A 213 -23.10 41.10 -13.77
C SER A 213 -23.69 40.97 -12.38
N LEU A 214 -24.87 41.54 -12.15
CA LEU A 214 -25.52 41.47 -10.83
C LEU A 214 -25.90 40.04 -10.43
N LEU A 215 -26.26 39.19 -11.40
CA LEU A 215 -26.64 37.81 -11.12
C LEU A 215 -25.45 36.86 -10.91
N TYR A 216 -24.39 36.97 -11.73
CA TYR A 216 -23.27 36.00 -11.72
C TYR A 216 -22.01 36.49 -11.01
N TYR A 217 -21.84 37.80 -10.84
CA TYR A 217 -20.67 38.38 -10.14
C TYR A 217 -21.02 38.83 -8.73
N GLU A 218 -22.17 39.49 -8.56
CA GLU A 218 -22.65 39.98 -7.25
C GLU A 218 -23.62 38.99 -6.55
N ASP A 219 -23.95 37.87 -7.20
CA ASP A 219 -24.81 36.79 -6.69
C ASP A 219 -26.20 37.25 -6.19
N LEU A 220 -26.76 38.31 -6.81
CA LEU A 220 -28.07 38.85 -6.45
C LEU A 220 -29.21 38.05 -7.08
N SER A 221 -30.32 37.91 -6.35
CA SER A 221 -31.54 37.28 -6.87
C SER A 221 -32.24 38.16 -7.91
N LEU A 222 -33.06 37.54 -8.78
CA LEU A 222 -33.84 38.28 -9.79
C LEU A 222 -34.79 39.33 -9.19
N SER A 223 -35.22 39.14 -7.93
CA SER A 223 -36.06 40.09 -7.21
C SER A 223 -35.26 41.31 -6.75
N GLU A 224 -34.07 41.10 -6.20
CA GLU A 224 -33.17 42.18 -5.78
C GLU A 224 -32.68 43.00 -6.99
N ILE A 225 -32.36 42.33 -8.10
CA ILE A 225 -31.99 43.00 -9.36
C ILE A 225 -33.16 43.84 -9.90
N ALA A 226 -34.39 43.35 -9.75
CA ALA A 226 -35.59 44.08 -10.17
C ALA A 226 -35.79 45.38 -9.37
N GLU A 227 -35.50 45.35 -8.08
CA GLU A 227 -35.50 46.54 -7.22
C GLU A 227 -34.40 47.53 -7.63
N VAL A 228 -33.15 47.06 -7.77
CA VAL A 228 -32.00 47.89 -8.17
C VAL A 228 -32.21 48.57 -9.52
N MET A 229 -32.79 47.86 -10.50
CA MET A 229 -33.03 48.38 -11.84
C MET A 229 -34.38 49.08 -12.00
N SER A 230 -35.22 49.13 -10.96
CA SER A 230 -36.59 49.66 -11.00
C SER A 230 -37.44 49.04 -12.11
N LEU A 231 -37.38 47.71 -12.26
CA LEU A 231 -38.10 46.91 -13.24
C LEU A 231 -38.88 45.79 -12.55
N SER A 232 -39.79 45.12 -13.27
CA SER A 232 -40.46 43.93 -12.72
C SER A 232 -39.53 42.69 -12.77
N PRO A 233 -39.65 41.73 -11.84
CA PRO A 233 -38.88 40.48 -11.89
C PRO A 233 -39.06 39.72 -13.21
N SER A 234 -40.28 39.75 -13.77
CA SER A 234 -40.57 39.18 -15.10
C SER A 234 -39.75 39.86 -16.21
N ARG A 235 -39.55 41.17 -16.13
CA ARG A 235 -38.73 41.91 -17.11
C ARG A 235 -37.24 41.59 -16.97
N ILE A 236 -36.73 41.43 -15.75
CA ILE A 236 -35.34 40.99 -15.52
C ILE A 236 -35.12 39.57 -16.05
N SER A 237 -36.05 38.64 -15.80
CA SER A 237 -36.00 37.27 -16.35
C SER A 237 -35.96 37.26 -17.89
N GLN A 238 -36.74 38.13 -18.55
CA GLN A 238 -36.68 38.30 -20.01
C GLN A 238 -35.33 38.84 -20.49
N LEU A 239 -34.76 39.83 -19.80
CA LEU A 239 -33.44 40.40 -20.14
C LEU A 239 -32.34 39.36 -19.96
N HIS A 240 -32.36 38.59 -18.86
CA HIS A 240 -31.44 37.48 -18.64
C HIS A 240 -31.55 36.42 -19.74
N SER A 241 -32.76 35.97 -20.07
CA SER A 241 -32.97 34.96 -21.12
C SER A 241 -32.47 35.43 -22.49
N LYS A 242 -32.68 36.72 -22.82
CA LYS A 242 -32.12 37.33 -24.05
C LYS A 242 -30.60 37.41 -24.03
N ALA A 243 -30.01 37.78 -22.89
CA ALA A 243 -28.57 37.83 -22.71
C ALA A 243 -27.93 36.44 -22.91
N ILE A 244 -28.48 35.40 -22.29
CA ILE A 244 -28.00 34.03 -22.43
C ILE A 244 -28.12 33.54 -23.88
N LEU A 245 -29.20 33.87 -24.58
CA LEU A 245 -29.38 33.48 -25.99
C LEU A 245 -28.33 34.15 -26.91
N ARG A 246 -27.99 35.42 -26.65
CA ARG A 246 -26.94 36.15 -27.37
C ARG A 246 -25.54 35.64 -27.06
N LEU A 247 -25.26 35.35 -25.79
CA LEU A 247 -24.00 34.73 -25.36
C LEU A 247 -23.84 33.36 -26.02
N ARG A 248 -24.88 32.52 -26.00
CA ARG A 248 -24.88 31.22 -26.69
C ARG A 248 -24.57 31.39 -28.16
N ALA A 249 -25.27 32.26 -28.88
CA ALA A 249 -25.04 32.47 -30.31
C ALA A 249 -23.61 32.96 -30.64
N THR A 250 -22.95 33.66 -29.71
CA THR A 250 -21.57 34.14 -29.89
C THR A 250 -20.56 33.03 -29.62
N LEU A 251 -20.76 32.26 -28.55
CA LEU A 251 -19.89 31.17 -28.13
C LEU A 251 -20.03 29.93 -29.02
N ASP A 252 -21.20 29.71 -29.63
CA ASP A 252 -21.45 28.55 -30.50
C ASP A 252 -20.54 28.55 -31.73
N LYS A 253 -20.12 29.73 -32.20
CA LYS A 253 -19.15 29.88 -33.31
C LYS A 253 -17.73 29.38 -32.94
N GLN A 254 -17.43 29.32 -31.65
CA GLN A 254 -16.15 28.85 -31.11
C GLN A 254 -16.31 27.53 -30.34
N ARG A 255 -17.48 26.89 -30.43
CA ARG A 255 -17.82 25.70 -29.64
C ARG A 255 -16.80 24.58 -29.80
N ASP A 256 -16.37 24.30 -31.03
CA ASP A 256 -15.45 23.21 -31.30
C ASP A 256 -14.03 23.49 -30.79
N LEU A 257 -13.64 24.76 -30.66
CA LEU A 257 -12.38 25.17 -30.04
C LEU A 257 -12.46 25.11 -28.51
N LEU A 258 -13.60 25.53 -27.93
CA LEU A 258 -13.82 25.62 -26.49
C LEU A 258 -14.16 24.26 -25.84
N MET A 259 -14.66 23.30 -26.63
CA MET A 259 -15.12 21.97 -26.16
C MET A 259 -14.20 20.82 -26.60
N ARG A 260 -12.99 21.09 -27.10
CA ARG A 260 -11.98 20.03 -27.27
C ARG A 260 -11.64 19.45 -25.90
N LYS A 261 -12.21 18.28 -25.64
CA LYS A 261 -11.76 17.35 -24.62
C LYS A 261 -10.82 16.38 -25.32
N ASP A 262 -9.53 16.57 -25.13
CA ASP A 262 -8.57 15.49 -25.27
C ASP A 262 -8.42 14.82 -23.89
#